data_AF-A0A453NL64-F1
#
_entry.id   AF-A0A453NL64-F1
#
_cell.length_a   1.000
_cell.length_b   1.000
_cell.length_c   1.000
_cell.angle_alpha   90.00
_cell.angle_beta   90.00
_cell.angle_gamma   90.00
#
_symmetry.space_group_name_H-M   'P 1'
#
loop_
_entity.id
_entity.type
_entity.pdbx_description
1 polymer ?
#
loop_
_entity_poly.entity_id
_entity_poly.type
_entity_poly.pdbx_seq_one_letter_code
_entity_poly.pdbx_strand_id
1 'polypeptide(L)'
;CALLLVQPAPAAAAGEKRSYVVYLGEHAHASRLHDLPAVDLAAVEGKAADSHYDLLATVLGDKAKAREAIFYSYTKHINGFAANLDADEAAQIARLPEVVSVFRNRGYQLHTTRSWQFLGIAGPGGVPRGASWRKAKFGEGVVIGNIDTGVWPESESFRDHGLGPVPKHWKGTCEKGQDDNFHCNA
;
A
#
# COMPACT_ATOMS: atom_id res chain seq x y z
N CYS A 1 -1.09 24.51 22.46
CA CYS A 1 -0.24 25.01 21.34
C CYS A 1 1.20 24.57 21.56
N ALA A 2 1.55 23.36 21.13
CA ALA A 2 2.96 23.01 20.95
C ALA A 2 3.27 23.24 19.48
N LEU A 3 4.07 24.27 19.20
CA LEU A 3 4.66 24.48 17.88
C LEU A 3 5.62 23.29 17.63
N LEU A 4 5.18 22.31 16.85
CA LEU A 4 6.05 21.34 16.23
C LEU A 4 6.88 22.08 15.18
N LEU A 5 8.11 22.45 15.55
CA LEU A 5 9.13 22.82 14.58
C LEU A 5 9.40 21.59 13.71
N VAL A 6 8.83 21.57 12.50
CA VAL A 6 9.26 20.64 11.46
C VAL A 6 10.68 21.05 11.08
N GLN A 7 11.67 20.39 11.68
CA GLN A 7 13.04 20.55 11.24
C GLN A 7 13.13 20.00 9.80
N PRO A 8 13.62 20.78 8.83
CA PRO A 8 13.88 20.27 7.50
C PRO A 8 14.89 19.13 7.62
N ALA A 9 14.60 18.01 6.96
CA ALA A 9 15.54 16.91 6.88
C ALA A 9 16.84 17.42 6.22
N PRO A 10 18.02 17.03 6.72
CA PRO A 10 19.29 17.44 6.12
C PRO A 10 19.30 17.04 4.64
N ALA A 11 19.73 17.98 3.79
CA ALA A 11 19.96 17.74 2.37
C ALA A 11 20.88 16.52 2.22
N ALA A 12 20.56 15.63 1.28
CA ALA A 12 21.41 14.48 0.99
C ALA A 12 22.80 14.97 0.57
N ALA A 13 23.86 14.31 1.03
CA ALA A 13 25.18 14.54 0.49
C ALA A 13 25.19 14.11 -0.99
N ALA A 14 25.88 14.86 -1.84
CA ALA A 14 26.02 14.52 -3.27
C ALA A 14 26.62 13.11 -3.41
N GLY A 15 25.98 12.25 -4.21
CA GLY A 15 26.38 10.86 -4.43
C GLY A 15 25.91 9.83 -3.37
N GLU A 16 25.23 10.25 -2.30
CA GLU A 16 24.63 9.31 -1.35
C GLU A 16 23.37 8.66 -1.96
N LYS A 17 23.42 7.35 -2.20
CA LYS A 17 22.26 6.59 -2.67
C LYS A 17 21.23 6.42 -1.57
N ARG A 18 19.97 6.73 -1.90
CA ARG A 18 18.80 6.57 -1.03
C ARG A 18 17.72 5.81 -1.79
N SER A 19 16.79 5.23 -1.04
CA SER A 19 15.65 4.53 -1.63
C SER A 19 14.60 5.52 -2.11
N TYR A 20 14.20 5.41 -3.37
CA TYR A 20 13.16 6.21 -4.03
C TYR A 20 12.11 5.29 -4.66
N VAL A 21 10.87 5.77 -4.73
CA VAL A 21 9.79 5.20 -5.53
C VAL A 21 9.60 6.10 -6.74
N VAL A 22 9.61 5.49 -7.93
CA VAL A 22 9.30 6.11 -9.21
C VAL A 22 7.94 5.60 -9.64
N TYR A 23 6.95 6.48 -9.67
CA TYR A 23 5.56 6.17 -10.00
C TYR A 23 5.24 6.60 -11.42
N LEU A 24 4.72 5.66 -12.21
CA LEU A 24 4.43 5.81 -13.65
C LEU A 24 2.92 5.79 -13.95
N GLY A 25 2.05 5.69 -12.93
CA GLY A 25 0.60 5.64 -13.11
C GLY A 25 0.02 4.22 -13.05
N GLU A 26 -0.99 3.96 -13.88
CA GLU A 26 -1.63 2.65 -14.03
C GLU A 26 -1.05 1.90 -15.24
N HIS A 27 -0.97 0.58 -15.15
CA HIS A 27 -0.60 -0.26 -16.29
C HIS A 27 -1.73 -0.34 -17.32
N ALA A 28 -1.42 -0.27 -18.62
CA ALA A 28 -2.41 -0.48 -19.68
C ALA A 28 -3.05 -1.89 -19.67
N HIS A 29 -2.42 -2.84 -18.97
CA HIS A 29 -2.92 -4.18 -18.72
C HIS A 29 -3.60 -4.35 -17.37
N ALA A 30 -3.64 -3.33 -16.50
CA ALA A 30 -4.18 -3.44 -15.14
C ALA A 30 -5.61 -3.97 -15.11
N SER A 31 -6.46 -3.51 -16.02
CA SER A 31 -7.86 -3.94 -16.14
C SER A 31 -8.03 -5.34 -16.73
N ARG A 32 -6.98 -5.97 -17.26
CA ARG A 32 -7.03 -7.32 -17.86
C ARG A 32 -6.36 -8.40 -17.01
N LEU A 33 -5.62 -8.01 -15.97
CA LEU A 33 -4.87 -8.93 -15.11
C LEU A 33 -5.75 -10.01 -14.47
N HIS A 34 -6.99 -9.70 -14.12
CA HIS A 34 -7.89 -10.62 -13.41
C HIS A 34 -8.42 -11.77 -14.28
N ASP A 35 -8.40 -11.60 -15.61
CA ASP A 35 -8.92 -12.60 -16.55
C ASP A 35 -7.81 -13.47 -17.16
N LEU A 36 -6.54 -13.20 -16.83
CA LEU A 36 -5.40 -13.88 -17.46
C LEU A 36 -5.01 -15.17 -16.72
N PRO A 37 -4.68 -16.25 -17.46
CA PRO A 37 -4.02 -17.42 -16.89
C PRO A 37 -2.68 -17.05 -16.23
N ALA A 38 -2.26 -17.82 -15.22
CA ALA A 38 -1.05 -17.55 -14.44
C ALA A 38 0.25 -17.43 -15.29
N VAL A 39 0.36 -18.19 -16.37
CA VAL A 39 1.52 -18.13 -17.29
C VAL A 39 1.57 -16.79 -18.03
N ASP A 40 0.41 -16.31 -18.50
CA ASP A 40 0.31 -15.03 -19.20
C ASP A 40 0.54 -13.86 -18.23
N LEU A 41 0.09 -14.00 -16.98
CA LEU A 41 0.37 -13.04 -15.91
C LEU A 41 1.87 -12.87 -15.67
N ALA A 42 2.62 -13.97 -15.52
CA ALA A 42 4.07 -13.90 -15.31
C ALA A 42 4.80 -13.25 -16.50
N ALA A 43 4.36 -13.52 -17.73
CA ALA A 43 4.92 -12.90 -18.93
C ALA A 43 4.63 -11.38 -18.98
N VAL A 44 3.41 -10.97 -18.64
CA VAL A 44 3.01 -9.55 -18.56
C VAL A 44 3.80 -8.82 -17.48
N GLU A 45 3.94 -9.41 -16.29
CA GLU A 45 4.72 -8.84 -15.21
C GLU A 45 6.21 -8.75 -15.56
N GLY A 46 6.77 -9.77 -16.22
CA GLY A 46 8.15 -9.78 -16.70
C GLY A 46 8.41 -8.67 -17.73
N LYS A 47 7.46 -8.45 -18.65
CA LYS A 47 7.54 -7.36 -19.63
C LYS A 47 7.47 -5.98 -18.98
N ALA A 48 6.62 -5.81 -17.98
CA ALA A 48 6.53 -4.58 -17.19
C ALA A 48 7.83 -4.33 -16.40
N ALA A 49 8.39 -5.36 -15.76
CA ALA A 49 9.67 -5.22 -15.07
C ALA A 49 10.80 -4.85 -16.03
N ASP A 50 10.84 -5.43 -17.24
CA ASP A 50 11.88 -5.12 -18.21
C ASP A 50 11.81 -3.68 -18.73
N SER A 51 10.60 -3.14 -18.93
CA SER A 51 10.42 -1.72 -19.29
C SER A 51 10.84 -0.76 -18.18
N HIS A 52 10.71 -1.15 -16.90
CA HIS A 52 11.26 -0.36 -15.80
C HIS A 52 12.78 -0.26 -15.86
N TYR A 53 13.46 -1.38 -16.19
CA TYR A 53 14.92 -1.38 -16.35
C TYR A 53 15.35 -0.52 -17.54
N ASP A 54 14.62 -0.59 -18.65
CA ASP A 54 14.88 0.27 -19.82
C ASP A 54 14.71 1.76 -19.49
N LEU A 55 13.64 2.12 -18.76
CA LEU A 55 13.41 3.51 -18.36
C LEU A 55 14.52 4.03 -17.46
N LEU A 56 14.92 3.29 -16.43
CA LEU A 56 16.01 3.74 -15.55
C LEU A 56 17.38 3.72 -16.26
N ALA A 57 17.59 2.82 -17.23
CA ALA A 57 18.80 2.81 -18.04
C ALA A 57 18.99 4.09 -18.85
N THR A 58 17.92 4.81 -19.22
CA THR A 58 18.03 6.13 -19.89
C THR A 58 18.75 7.17 -19.04
N VAL A 59 18.71 7.03 -17.71
CA VAL A 59 19.38 7.91 -16.75
C VAL A 59 20.75 7.37 -16.34
N LEU A 60 20.84 6.06 -16.07
CA LEU A 60 22.09 5.44 -15.60
C LEU A 60 23.08 5.08 -16.73
N GLY A 61 22.63 5.13 -17.98
CA GLY A 61 23.38 4.77 -19.17
C GLY A 61 23.61 3.27 -19.36
N ASP A 62 23.11 2.42 -18.46
CA ASP A 62 23.32 0.97 -18.48
C ASP A 62 22.15 0.22 -17.83
N LYS A 63 21.61 -0.76 -18.56
CA LYS A 63 20.51 -1.63 -18.09
C LYS A 63 20.95 -2.56 -16.97
N ALA A 64 22.22 -2.96 -16.90
CA ALA A 64 22.75 -3.75 -15.80
C ALA A 64 22.75 -2.95 -14.48
N LYS A 65 23.17 -1.68 -14.52
CA LYS A 65 23.09 -0.77 -13.37
C LYS A 65 21.64 -0.51 -12.95
N ALA A 66 20.73 -0.38 -13.91
CA ALA A 66 19.31 -0.25 -13.62
C ALA A 66 18.75 -1.47 -12.87
N ARG A 67 19.13 -2.69 -13.30
CA ARG A 67 18.76 -3.95 -12.62
C ARG A 67 19.32 -4.06 -11.21
N GLU A 68 20.53 -3.57 -10.97
CA GLU A 68 21.13 -3.53 -9.63
C GLU A 68 20.47 -2.49 -8.73
N ALA A 69 20.13 -1.32 -9.28
CA ALA A 69 19.52 -0.23 -8.54
C ALA A 69 18.07 -0.52 -8.14
N ILE A 70 17.29 -1.17 -9.02
CA ILE A 70 15.89 -1.51 -8.79
C ILE A 70 15.80 -2.75 -7.91
N PHE A 71 15.33 -2.57 -6.67
CA PHE A 71 15.10 -3.67 -5.73
C PHE A 71 13.65 -4.14 -5.70
N TYR A 72 12.72 -3.40 -6.33
CA TYR A 72 11.32 -3.82 -6.45
C TYR A 72 10.63 -3.19 -7.67
N SER A 73 9.86 -3.99 -8.41
CA SER A 73 9.04 -3.53 -9.55
C SER A 73 7.55 -3.74 -9.25
N TYR A 74 6.76 -2.67 -9.34
CA TYR A 74 5.30 -2.70 -9.25
C TYR A 74 4.73 -3.00 -10.65
N THR A 75 4.31 -4.23 -10.89
CA THR A 75 3.96 -4.75 -12.23
C THR A 75 2.47 -5.01 -12.45
N LYS A 76 1.67 -4.87 -11.39
CA LYS A 76 0.24 -5.24 -11.35
C LYS A 76 -0.67 -4.03 -11.61
N HIS A 77 -1.36 -3.54 -10.59
CA HIS A 77 -2.29 -2.41 -10.71
C HIS A 77 -1.57 -1.06 -10.75
N ILE A 78 -0.44 -0.96 -10.06
CA ILE A 78 0.42 0.22 -10.02
C ILE A 78 1.58 -0.03 -10.98
N ASN A 79 1.90 0.97 -11.81
CA ASN A 79 3.08 1.01 -12.64
C ASN A 79 4.18 1.85 -11.99
N GLY A 80 5.37 1.27 -11.84
CA GLY A 80 6.49 1.94 -11.21
C GLY A 80 7.48 0.97 -10.59
N PHE A 81 8.51 1.51 -9.96
CA PHE A 81 9.55 0.72 -9.30
C PHE A 81 10.16 1.47 -8.13
N ALA A 82 10.82 0.72 -7.25
CA ALA A 82 11.61 1.25 -6.16
C ALA A 82 13.10 0.96 -6.41
N ALA A 83 13.93 2.00 -6.32
CA ALA A 83 15.35 1.93 -6.64
C ALA A 83 16.22 2.71 -5.66
N ASN A 84 17.48 2.31 -5.53
CA ASN A 84 18.51 3.07 -4.82
C ASN A 84 19.20 4.04 -5.78
N LEU A 85 18.88 5.33 -5.64
CA LEU A 85 19.34 6.41 -6.51
C LEU A 85 19.99 7.51 -5.66
N ASP A 86 20.96 8.22 -6.22
CA ASP A 86 21.36 9.51 -5.65
C ASP A 86 20.34 10.62 -5.99
N ALA A 87 20.57 11.81 -5.45
CA ALA A 87 19.65 12.93 -5.62
C ALA A 87 19.57 13.44 -7.08
N ASP A 88 20.68 13.36 -7.83
CA ASP A 88 20.75 13.84 -9.20
C ASP A 88 20.11 12.83 -10.16
N GLU A 89 20.36 11.53 -9.97
CA GLU A 89 19.68 10.43 -10.66
C GLU A 89 18.15 10.51 -10.45
N ALA A 90 17.70 10.74 -9.20
CA ALA A 90 16.28 10.90 -8.88
C ALA A 90 15.67 12.16 -9.51
N ALA A 91 16.42 13.27 -9.57
CA ALA A 91 15.97 14.50 -10.21
C ALA A 91 15.91 14.37 -11.74
N GLN A 92 16.83 13.62 -12.34
CA GLN A 92 16.84 13.34 -13.79
C GLN A 92 15.65 12.48 -14.18
N ILE A 93 15.39 11.38 -13.46
CA ILE A 93 14.29 10.50 -13.80
C ILE A 93 12.92 11.17 -13.61
N ALA A 94 12.79 12.07 -12.64
CA ALA A 94 11.57 12.86 -12.42
C ALA A 94 11.22 13.80 -13.58
N ARG A 95 12.14 14.06 -14.52
CA ARG A 95 11.91 14.93 -15.69
C ARG A 95 11.41 14.15 -16.91
N LEU A 96 11.42 12.82 -16.87
CA LEU A 96 10.95 12.00 -17.97
C LEU A 96 9.42 12.11 -18.08
N PRO A 97 8.85 12.30 -19.29
CA PRO A 97 7.42 12.49 -19.48
C PRO A 97 6.57 11.28 -19.06
N GLU A 98 7.16 10.08 -19.03
CA GLU A 98 6.54 8.84 -18.57
C GLU A 98 6.42 8.77 -17.04
N VAL A 99 7.15 9.62 -16.30
CA VAL A 99 7.21 9.59 -14.84
C VAL A 99 6.21 10.59 -14.24
N VAL A 100 5.24 10.06 -13.50
CA VAL A 100 4.21 10.86 -12.83
C VAL A 100 4.78 11.53 -11.57
N SER A 101 5.52 10.78 -10.76
CA SER A 101 6.16 11.33 -9.56
C SER A 101 7.34 10.48 -9.08
N VAL A 102 8.31 11.15 -8.44
CA VAL A 102 9.43 10.50 -7.76
C VAL A 102 9.46 10.99 -6.33
N PHE A 103 9.47 10.08 -5.36
CA PHE A 103 9.52 10.44 -3.95
C PHE A 103 10.37 9.47 -3.16
N ARG A 104 10.97 9.96 -2.07
CA ARG A 104 11.81 9.13 -1.20
C ARG A 104 10.97 8.02 -0.59
N ASN A 105 11.43 6.78 -0.73
CA ASN A 105 10.86 5.64 -0.05
C ASN A 105 11.14 5.77 1.46
N ARG A 106 10.08 5.69 2.27
CA ARG A 106 10.16 5.83 3.72
C ARG A 106 9.33 4.73 4.35
N GLY A 107 9.93 3.97 5.26
CA GLY A 107 9.17 3.16 6.21
C GLY A 107 8.41 4.10 7.14
N TYR A 108 7.09 3.95 7.22
CA TYR A 108 6.27 4.66 8.19
C TYR A 108 6.12 3.80 9.44
N GLN A 109 6.22 4.42 10.62
CA GLN A 109 5.88 3.77 11.87
C GLN A 109 4.38 3.88 12.11
N LEU A 110 3.73 2.75 12.39
CA LEU A 110 2.32 2.74 12.75
C LEU A 110 2.14 3.39 14.13
N HIS A 111 1.30 4.42 14.19
CA HIS A 111 0.88 5.02 15.45
C HIS A 111 -0.53 4.51 15.80
N THR A 112 -0.64 3.49 16.65
CA THR A 112 -1.94 2.81 16.91
C THR A 112 -2.41 2.81 18.36
N THR A 113 -1.70 3.46 19.29
CA THR A 113 -1.97 3.22 20.72
C THR A 113 -3.24 3.86 21.29
N ARG A 114 -3.96 4.72 20.54
CA ARG A 114 -5.10 5.50 21.07
C ARG A 114 -6.32 5.65 20.14
N SER A 115 -6.50 4.75 19.17
CA SER A 115 -7.60 4.84 18.18
C SER A 115 -8.99 4.96 18.85
N TRP A 116 -9.26 4.19 19.90
CA TRP A 116 -10.55 4.23 20.60
C TRP A 116 -10.85 5.57 21.29
N GLN A 117 -9.82 6.24 21.82
CA GLN A 117 -9.93 7.56 22.44
C GLN A 117 -10.11 8.63 21.36
N PHE A 118 -9.37 8.55 20.26
CA PHE A 118 -9.51 9.43 19.10
C PHE A 118 -10.92 9.38 18.50
N LEU A 119 -11.47 8.17 18.34
CA LEU A 119 -12.82 7.94 17.84
C LEU A 119 -13.93 8.31 18.85
N GLY A 120 -13.57 8.70 20.07
CA GLY A 120 -14.52 9.09 21.12
C GLY A 120 -15.41 7.95 21.61
N ILE A 121 -14.93 6.70 21.47
CA ILE A 121 -15.65 5.47 21.85
C ILE A 121 -15.07 4.82 23.11
N ALA A 122 -13.88 5.23 23.56
CA ALA A 122 -13.32 4.84 24.86
C ALA A 122 -13.65 5.87 25.95
N GLY A 123 -14.25 5.43 27.06
CA GLY A 123 -14.45 6.23 28.27
C GLY A 123 -15.45 5.62 29.27
N PRO A 124 -15.41 6.04 30.55
CA PRO A 124 -16.40 5.63 31.54
C PRO A 124 -17.79 6.16 31.13
N GLY A 125 -18.75 5.25 30.97
CA GLY A 125 -20.10 5.56 30.48
C GLY A 125 -20.37 5.19 29.01
N GLY A 126 -19.36 4.70 28.29
CA GLY A 126 -19.49 4.22 26.91
C GLY A 126 -19.87 5.32 25.92
N VAL A 127 -20.44 4.93 24.77
CA VAL A 127 -20.79 5.87 23.69
C VAL A 127 -22.06 6.66 24.05
N PRO A 128 -22.01 8.02 24.06
CA PRO A 128 -23.17 8.85 24.40
C PRO A 128 -24.41 8.58 23.54
N ARG A 129 -25.62 8.73 24.11
CA ARG A 129 -26.89 8.48 23.38
C ARG A 129 -27.05 9.28 22.09
N GLY A 130 -26.57 10.53 22.06
CA GLY A 130 -26.64 11.40 20.89
C GLY A 130 -25.48 11.29 19.90
N ALA A 131 -24.48 10.44 20.18
CA ALA A 131 -23.29 10.33 19.34
C ALA A 131 -23.62 9.74 17.96
N SER A 132 -22.90 10.21 16.94
CA SER A 132 -23.02 9.76 15.56
C SER A 132 -22.88 8.25 15.42
N TRP A 133 -22.02 7.62 16.24
CA TRP A 133 -21.84 6.17 16.30
C TRP A 133 -23.15 5.41 16.52
N ARG A 134 -24.00 5.83 17.46
CA ARG A 134 -25.31 5.16 17.69
C ARG A 134 -26.28 5.38 16.54
N LYS A 135 -26.31 6.60 15.98
CA LYS A 135 -27.15 6.93 14.81
C LYS A 135 -26.75 6.11 13.58
N ALA A 136 -25.45 5.85 13.42
CA ALA A 136 -24.89 5.01 12.36
C ALA A 136 -24.92 3.51 12.71
N LYS A 137 -25.61 3.10 13.78
CA LYS A 137 -25.64 1.71 14.28
C LYS A 137 -24.24 1.08 14.41
N PHE A 138 -23.25 1.87 14.82
CA PHE A 138 -21.86 1.46 14.94
C PHE A 138 -21.24 0.89 13.65
N GLY A 139 -21.81 1.19 12.49
CA GLY A 139 -21.34 0.66 11.20
C GLY A 139 -21.96 -0.70 10.85
N GLU A 140 -23.08 -1.09 11.45
CA GLU A 140 -23.81 -2.31 11.07
C GLU A 140 -24.05 -2.35 9.54
N GLY A 141 -23.61 -3.44 8.91
CA GLY A 141 -23.72 -3.64 7.46
C GLY A 141 -22.71 -2.89 6.60
N VAL A 142 -21.74 -2.19 7.21
CA VAL A 142 -20.64 -1.52 6.50
C VAL A 142 -19.48 -2.49 6.29
N VAL A 143 -19.00 -2.59 5.05
CA VAL A 143 -17.80 -3.37 4.71
C VAL A 143 -16.57 -2.46 4.85
N ILE A 144 -15.61 -2.86 5.67
CA ILE A 144 -14.35 -2.14 5.89
C ILE A 144 -13.19 -2.98 5.35
N GLY A 145 -12.45 -2.44 4.39
CA GLY A 145 -11.18 -3.01 3.94
C GLY A 145 -10.03 -2.51 4.82
N ASN A 146 -9.32 -3.42 5.49
CA ASN A 146 -8.14 -3.10 6.28
C ASN A 146 -6.90 -3.65 5.57
N ILE A 147 -5.96 -2.76 5.18
CA ILE A 147 -4.63 -3.17 4.72
C ILE A 147 -3.77 -3.30 5.97
N ASP A 148 -3.74 -4.51 6.46
CA ASP A 148 -3.13 -4.83 7.71
C ASP A 148 -1.67 -5.33 7.53
N THR A 149 -0.84 -5.10 8.55
CA THR A 149 0.59 -5.46 8.55
C THR A 149 0.95 -6.59 9.53
N GLY A 150 -0.01 -7.31 10.11
CA GLY A 150 0.27 -8.41 11.05
C GLY A 150 -0.79 -8.74 12.11
N VAL A 151 -2.06 -8.42 11.88
CA VAL A 151 -3.23 -8.86 12.63
C VAL A 151 -3.52 -10.32 12.30
N TRP A 152 -3.69 -11.07 13.37
CA TRP A 152 -4.13 -12.46 13.34
C TRP A 152 -5.65 -12.49 13.23
N PRO A 153 -6.22 -13.07 12.16
CA PRO A 153 -7.67 -13.14 12.01
C PRO A 153 -8.35 -13.91 13.16
N GLU A 154 -7.62 -14.78 13.87
CA GLU A 154 -8.08 -15.56 15.02
C GLU A 154 -8.17 -14.73 16.31
N SER A 155 -7.68 -13.49 16.31
CA SER A 155 -7.75 -12.61 17.47
C SER A 155 -9.20 -12.40 17.90
N GLU A 156 -9.45 -12.40 19.22
CA GLU A 156 -10.80 -12.18 19.78
C GLU A 156 -11.43 -10.86 19.31
N SER A 157 -10.62 -9.88 18.90
CA SER A 157 -11.11 -8.60 18.36
C SER A 157 -11.88 -8.74 17.04
N PHE A 158 -11.73 -9.86 16.33
CA PHE A 158 -12.38 -10.13 15.04
C PHE A 158 -13.45 -11.22 15.12
N ARG A 159 -13.81 -11.68 16.33
CA ARG A 159 -14.95 -12.60 16.50
C ARG A 159 -16.25 -11.95 16.03
N ASP A 160 -17.05 -12.74 15.33
CA ASP A 160 -18.34 -12.36 14.73
C ASP A 160 -19.55 -12.55 15.64
N HIS A 161 -19.36 -13.02 16.88
CA HIS A 161 -20.46 -13.21 17.81
C HIS A 161 -21.30 -11.94 17.98
N GLY A 162 -22.58 -12.03 17.60
CA GLY A 162 -23.52 -10.92 17.67
C GLY A 162 -23.54 -10.01 16.44
N LEU A 163 -22.73 -10.29 15.42
CA LEU A 163 -22.87 -9.71 14.09
C LEU A 163 -24.02 -10.40 13.34
N GLY A 164 -24.72 -9.63 12.50
CA GLY A 164 -25.73 -10.16 11.58
C GLY A 164 -25.08 -10.88 10.39
N PRO A 165 -25.89 -11.42 9.47
CA PRO A 165 -25.35 -12.12 8.30
C PRO A 165 -24.50 -11.19 7.43
N VAL A 166 -23.53 -11.77 6.72
CA VAL A 166 -22.74 -11.09 5.67
C VAL A 166 -23.66 -10.24 4.77
N PRO A 167 -23.36 -8.94 4.58
CA PRO A 167 -24.20 -8.08 3.75
C PRO A 167 -24.31 -8.60 2.31
N LYS A 168 -25.55 -8.72 1.80
CA LYS A 168 -25.84 -9.27 0.45
C LYS A 168 -25.14 -8.55 -0.72
N HIS A 169 -24.68 -7.32 -0.49
CA HIS A 169 -23.98 -6.51 -1.48
C HIS A 169 -22.46 -6.74 -1.49
N TRP A 170 -21.91 -7.41 -0.47
CA TRP A 170 -20.51 -7.82 -0.46
C TRP A 170 -20.31 -8.98 -1.45
N LYS A 171 -19.34 -8.80 -2.36
CA LYS A 171 -18.99 -9.77 -3.42
C LYS A 171 -17.62 -10.45 -3.22
N GLY A 172 -17.01 -10.30 -2.06
CA GLY A 172 -15.72 -10.93 -1.77
C GLY A 172 -15.90 -12.39 -1.38
N THR A 173 -14.78 -13.11 -1.32
CA THR A 173 -14.73 -14.52 -0.92
C THR A 173 -13.82 -14.69 0.29
N CYS A 174 -14.02 -15.80 1.00
CA CYS A 174 -13.12 -16.24 2.05
C CYS A 174 -11.84 -16.83 1.42
N GLU A 175 -10.71 -16.15 1.59
CA GLU A 175 -9.40 -16.64 1.15
C GLU A 175 -8.70 -17.35 2.31
N LYS A 176 -8.52 -18.67 2.19
CA LYS A 176 -7.90 -19.50 3.25
C LYS A 176 -6.36 -19.49 3.24
N GLY A 177 -5.75 -18.92 2.20
CA GLY A 177 -4.31 -18.90 2.08
C GLY A 177 -3.70 -20.30 2.08
N GLN A 178 -2.74 -20.55 2.98
CA GLN A 178 -2.04 -21.84 3.11
C GLN A 178 -2.56 -22.72 4.26
N ASP A 179 -3.51 -22.24 5.05
CA ASP A 179 -4.10 -22.99 6.16
C ASP A 179 -5.51 -23.46 5.80
N ASP A 180 -5.65 -24.75 5.52
CA ASP A 180 -6.93 -25.36 5.16
C ASP A 180 -7.96 -25.32 6.31
N ASN A 181 -7.47 -25.21 7.56
CA ASN A 181 -8.29 -25.08 8.77
C ASN A 181 -8.71 -23.62 9.03
N PHE A 182 -8.27 -22.67 8.21
CA PHE A 182 -8.74 -21.30 8.31
C PHE A 182 -10.24 -21.23 8.01
N HIS A 183 -10.98 -20.68 8.97
CA HIS A 183 -12.40 -20.42 8.83
C HIS A 183 -12.61 -18.92 8.87
N CYS A 184 -13.16 -18.36 7.79
CA CYS A 184 -13.67 -17.00 7.86
C CYS A 184 -14.85 -16.95 8.82
N ASN A 185 -14.95 -15.82 9.49
CA ASN A 185 -16.14 -15.45 10.23
C ASN A 185 -17.37 -15.38 9.31
N ALA A 186 -18.52 -15.77 9.85
CA ALA A 186 -19.78 -15.95 9.12
C ALA A 186 -20.81 -14.85 9.41
#